data_AF-A0A367JGF9-F1
#
_entry.id   AF-A0A367JGF9-F1
#
_cell.length_a   1.000
_cell.length_b   1.000
_cell.length_c   1.000
_cell.angle_alpha   90.00
_cell.angle_beta   90.00
_cell.angle_gamma   90.00
#
_symmetry.space_group_name_H-M   'P 1'
#
loop_
_entity.id
_entity.type
_entity.pdbx_description
1 polymer ?
#
loop_
_entity_poly.entity_id
_entity_poly.type
_entity_poly.pdbx_seq_one_letter_code
_entity_poly.pdbx_strand_id
1 'polypeptide(L)'
;MKDSKPMRQPSCRRIIWVAFAKLCTFPFPDAFLKLIGLSTQVRRQAWREKVAIFTLYILISGLFCFWLEFITTLFCDPPKTYDFRDIYTPSSHYSTINGQVIDWRKYGNSSEMTKQANKYPQLDLSPMFPTFMLLQRPTGQKSYNHKIIDACINGFNRSEQADNWLNYKLTHDPGYRFENGQLLSCPLPTHRNKTGAPCFYTLADQYQLATYPKKGGKSVSYDRLYIENNCTTVPREGVASGRAYVILDNKVLDVTDYLQGATNVVKVARDIYSRAIAVDRMFLPLDLTVMLFINLGKDITKSFNNQIPNPARYKECLNTLFYHGVVDGNTETGCAHINVALWITMGCFLLYFLLKMNLANLTRLKFVQRFLFQSRSSHLVMSFMPYTLLFVPFYSESAETIRQTVDSLARTSYPDSRKLLFFVCDGIVKSKSAAKDNYLCLLDALGYSSAKDPELRAYVSLGQGSRKVNFCKVYAGFYESGRNRVPFLMAVKVGSQREEYDQKRAPGNRGKRDSMLIVLSFLERCLNLAHNRISPLEFELFNQCYNLLGIDPRMFKYMLVTDADTQVQDDVVHRLVSRLEADPK
;
A
#
# COMPACT_ATOMS: atom_id res chain seq x y z
N MET A 1 -22.82 23.35 -52.40
CA MET A 1 -22.89 23.86 -51.01
C MET A 1 -22.36 22.78 -50.09
N LYS A 2 -21.42 23.10 -49.18
CA LYS A 2 -20.87 22.15 -48.21
C LYS A 2 -21.89 21.99 -47.07
N ASP A 3 -22.54 20.84 -47.00
CA ASP A 3 -23.29 20.41 -45.82
C ASP A 3 -22.31 20.11 -44.67
N SER A 4 -21.97 21.14 -43.91
CA SER A 4 -21.34 20.96 -42.60
C SER A 4 -22.41 20.48 -41.63
N LYS A 5 -22.51 19.16 -41.43
CA LYS A 5 -23.28 18.59 -40.31
C LYS A 5 -22.80 19.26 -39.01
N PRO A 6 -23.69 19.79 -38.16
CA PRO A 6 -23.30 20.39 -36.89
C PRO A 6 -22.65 19.32 -36.01
N MET A 7 -21.41 19.57 -35.59
CA MET A 7 -20.73 18.72 -34.61
C MET A 7 -21.54 18.74 -33.30
N ARG A 8 -21.94 17.56 -32.82
CA ARG A 8 -22.63 17.37 -31.53
C ARG A 8 -21.89 18.15 -30.44
N GLN A 9 -22.63 18.92 -29.65
CA GLN A 9 -22.06 19.63 -28.51
C GLN A 9 -21.39 18.63 -27.55
N PRO A 10 -20.16 18.91 -27.08
CA PRO A 10 -19.47 18.04 -26.15
C PRO A 10 -20.23 18.00 -24.81
N SER A 11 -20.30 16.81 -24.19
CA SER A 11 -20.91 16.67 -22.87
C SER A 11 -20.16 17.49 -21.81
N CYS A 12 -20.84 17.96 -20.76
CA CYS A 12 -20.19 18.68 -19.65
C CYS A 12 -18.97 17.93 -19.09
N ARG A 13 -19.05 16.58 -18.98
CA ARG A 13 -17.93 15.74 -18.54
C ARG A 13 -16.71 15.86 -19.47
N ARG A 14 -16.92 15.89 -20.78
CA ARG A 14 -15.86 16.07 -21.79
C ARG A 14 -15.21 17.45 -21.64
N ILE A 15 -16.00 18.49 -21.42
CA ILE A 15 -15.50 19.86 -21.27
C ILE A 15 -14.61 19.98 -20.03
N ILE A 16 -15.07 19.48 -18.88
CA ILE A 16 -14.32 19.48 -17.62
C ILE A 16 -13.01 18.69 -17.77
N TRP A 17 -13.06 17.50 -18.36
CA TRP A 17 -11.87 16.67 -18.58
C TRP A 17 -10.83 17.35 -19.48
N VAL A 18 -11.27 17.97 -20.58
CA VAL A 18 -10.40 18.70 -21.49
C VAL A 18 -9.77 19.91 -20.81
N ALA A 19 -10.53 20.62 -19.96
CA ALA A 19 -10.01 21.74 -19.16
C ALA A 19 -8.96 21.27 -18.15
N PHE A 20 -9.22 20.19 -17.43
CA PHE A 20 -8.25 19.57 -16.52
C PHE A 20 -6.97 19.12 -17.23
N ALA A 21 -7.09 18.45 -18.38
CA ALA A 21 -5.93 18.02 -19.14
C ALA A 21 -5.08 19.19 -19.62
N LYS A 22 -5.69 20.32 -19.96
CA LYS A 22 -4.97 21.56 -20.29
C LYS A 22 -4.31 22.20 -19.07
N LEU A 23 -4.94 22.14 -17.89
CA LEU A 23 -4.36 22.62 -16.63
C LEU A 23 -3.11 21.82 -16.26
N CYS A 24 -3.17 20.49 -16.28
CA CYS A 24 -2.02 19.62 -16.00
C CYS A 24 -0.87 19.78 -17.01
N THR A 25 -1.16 20.25 -18.23
CA THR A 25 -0.17 20.46 -19.29
C THR A 25 0.06 21.94 -19.61
N PHE A 26 -0.26 22.82 -18.65
CA PHE A 26 -0.01 24.26 -18.76
C PHE A 26 1.43 24.63 -19.17
N PRO A 27 2.49 23.95 -18.69
CA PRO A 27 3.87 24.25 -19.10
C PRO A 27 4.17 23.97 -20.59
N PHE A 28 3.29 23.24 -21.28
CA PHE A 28 3.48 22.81 -22.66
C PHE A 28 2.44 23.47 -23.57
N PRO A 29 2.68 24.72 -24.02
CA PRO A 29 1.78 25.41 -24.93
C PRO A 29 1.76 24.76 -26.33
N ASP A 30 0.72 25.06 -27.11
CA ASP A 30 0.50 24.45 -28.43
C ASP A 30 1.65 24.69 -29.42
N ALA A 31 2.39 25.79 -29.27
CA ALA A 31 3.58 26.09 -30.08
C ALA A 31 4.71 25.07 -29.85
N PHE A 32 4.97 24.72 -28.59
CA PHE A 32 5.98 23.73 -28.23
C PHE A 32 5.62 22.33 -28.72
N LEU A 33 4.34 21.94 -28.59
CA LEU A 33 3.87 20.64 -29.07
C LEU A 33 3.95 20.51 -30.60
N LYS A 34 3.74 21.61 -31.34
CA LYS A 34 3.96 21.64 -32.79
C LYS A 34 5.43 21.45 -33.15
N LEU A 35 6.36 22.00 -32.37
CA LEU A 35 7.81 21.85 -32.56
C LEU A 35 8.26 20.39 -32.44
N ILE A 36 7.61 19.60 -31.58
CA ILE A 36 7.89 18.17 -31.36
C ILE A 36 7.15 17.26 -32.39
N GLY A 37 6.55 17.83 -33.43
CA GLY A 37 5.93 17.06 -34.52
C GLY A 37 4.47 16.66 -34.27
N LEU A 38 3.81 17.19 -33.24
CA LEU A 38 2.36 17.01 -33.03
C LEU A 38 1.56 18.08 -33.80
N SER A 39 1.52 17.93 -35.12
CA SER A 39 0.94 18.92 -36.04
C SER A 39 -0.60 19.06 -35.92
N THR A 40 -1.32 17.99 -35.65
CA THR A 40 -2.79 18.00 -35.60
C THR A 40 -3.35 18.27 -34.19
N GLN A 41 -4.45 19.02 -34.12
CA GLN A 41 -5.12 19.37 -32.86
C GLN A 41 -5.62 18.13 -32.10
N VAL A 42 -6.07 17.10 -32.83
CA VAL A 42 -6.51 15.82 -32.24
C VAL A 42 -5.35 15.08 -31.58
N ARG A 43 -4.16 15.05 -32.21
CA ARG A 43 -2.97 14.43 -31.61
C ARG A 43 -2.49 15.17 -30.37
N ARG A 44 -2.50 16.51 -30.39
CA ARG A 44 -2.14 17.33 -29.22
C ARG A 44 -3.10 17.07 -28.05
N GLN A 45 -4.40 17.03 -28.31
CA GLN A 45 -5.40 16.74 -27.28
C GLN A 45 -5.21 15.34 -26.67
N ALA A 46 -4.98 14.31 -27.50
CA ALA A 46 -4.71 12.96 -27.02
C ALA A 46 -3.43 12.87 -26.18
N TRP A 47 -2.38 13.61 -26.55
CA TRP A 47 -1.16 13.70 -25.75
C TRP A 47 -1.41 14.37 -24.38
N ARG A 48 -2.16 15.49 -24.37
CA ARG A 48 -2.52 16.18 -23.12
C ARG A 48 -3.32 15.29 -22.17
N GLU A 49 -4.28 14.53 -22.70
CA GLU A 49 -5.07 13.59 -21.91
C GLU A 49 -4.21 12.47 -21.31
N LYS A 50 -3.19 11.96 -22.03
CA LYS A 50 -2.25 10.97 -21.50
C LYS A 50 -1.38 11.52 -20.37
N VAL A 51 -0.87 12.73 -20.52
CA VAL A 51 -0.06 13.38 -19.48
C VAL A 51 -0.92 13.67 -18.24
N ALA A 52 -2.17 14.12 -18.42
CA ALA A 52 -3.10 14.36 -17.33
C ALA A 52 -3.38 13.10 -16.49
N ILE A 53 -3.52 11.95 -17.15
CA ILE A 53 -3.66 10.64 -16.48
C ILE A 53 -2.40 10.31 -15.67
N PHE A 54 -1.22 10.53 -16.25
CA PHE A 54 0.05 10.28 -15.57
C PHE A 54 0.26 11.20 -14.35
N THR A 55 -0.07 12.48 -14.47
CA THR A 55 0.01 13.43 -13.34
C THR A 55 -0.98 13.06 -12.22
N LEU A 56 -2.18 12.60 -12.56
CA LEU A 56 -3.17 12.15 -11.59
C LEU A 56 -2.69 10.90 -10.85
N TYR A 57 -2.04 9.97 -11.56
CA TYR A 57 -1.40 8.81 -10.94
C TYR A 57 -0.33 9.21 -9.93
N ILE A 58 0.61 10.09 -10.30
CA ILE A 58 1.66 10.55 -9.39
C ILE A 58 1.05 11.25 -8.16
N LEU A 59 0.04 12.10 -8.35
CA LEU A 59 -0.58 12.84 -7.25
C LEU A 59 -1.27 11.91 -6.26
N ILE A 60 -2.03 10.92 -6.76
CA ILE A 60 -2.68 9.91 -5.91
C ILE A 60 -1.64 9.04 -5.20
N SER A 61 -0.60 8.60 -5.90
CA SER A 61 0.50 7.82 -5.31
C SER A 61 1.26 8.62 -4.24
N GLY A 62 1.53 9.90 -4.48
CA GLY A 62 2.19 10.78 -3.51
C GLY A 62 1.33 11.04 -2.27
N LEU A 63 0.03 11.29 -2.45
CA LEU A 63 -0.92 11.45 -1.35
C LEU A 63 -1.06 10.17 -0.53
N PHE A 64 -0.96 9.01 -1.18
CA PHE A 64 -0.92 7.71 -0.51
C PHE A 64 0.36 7.52 0.30
N CYS A 65 1.55 7.80 -0.25
CA CYS A 65 2.80 7.74 0.52
C CYS A 65 2.78 8.71 1.71
N PHE A 66 2.25 9.93 1.51
CA PHE A 66 2.06 10.89 2.59
C PHE A 66 1.14 10.35 3.70
N TRP A 67 0.02 9.73 3.32
CA TRP A 67 -0.87 9.06 4.27
C TRP A 67 -0.19 7.93 5.05
N LEU A 68 0.75 7.20 4.43
CA LEU A 68 1.46 6.11 5.09
C LEU A 68 2.55 6.57 6.05
N GLU A 69 3.40 7.52 5.64
CA GLU A 69 4.59 7.89 6.41
C GLU A 69 4.37 9.08 7.35
N PHE A 70 3.57 10.06 6.92
CA PHE A 70 3.45 11.32 7.66
C PHE A 70 2.36 11.26 8.72
N ILE A 71 1.25 10.58 8.45
CA ILE A 71 0.17 10.42 9.44
C ILE A 71 0.60 9.48 10.57
N THR A 72 1.32 8.40 10.26
CA THR A 72 1.83 7.47 11.28
C THR A 72 2.77 8.15 12.27
N THR A 73 3.64 9.03 11.79
CA THR A 73 4.56 9.82 12.63
C THR A 73 3.87 10.96 13.39
N LEU A 74 2.83 11.58 12.82
CA LEU A 74 2.02 12.60 13.52
C LEU A 74 1.28 12.06 14.76
N PHE A 75 0.85 10.79 14.72
CA PHE A 75 0.08 10.19 15.80
C PHE A 75 0.88 9.28 16.73
N CYS A 76 2.13 8.97 16.38
CA CYS A 76 2.97 8.09 17.19
C CYS A 76 4.42 8.58 17.24
N ASP A 77 4.74 9.30 18.31
CA ASP A 77 6.12 9.46 18.78
C ASP A 77 6.37 8.39 19.87
N PRO A 78 6.97 7.23 19.55
CA PRO A 78 7.31 6.27 20.57
C PRO A 78 8.27 6.93 21.59
N PRO A 79 8.07 6.75 22.91
CA PRO A 79 9.01 7.25 23.90
C PRO A 79 10.41 6.68 23.60
N LYS A 80 11.41 7.55 23.52
CA LYS A 80 12.78 7.17 23.17
C LYS A 80 13.41 6.39 24.33
N THR A 81 13.41 5.07 24.27
CA THR A 81 14.16 4.24 25.21
C THR A 81 15.64 4.19 24.81
N TYR A 82 16.51 4.03 25.81
CA TYR A 82 17.94 3.83 25.60
C TYR A 82 18.33 2.51 26.23
N ASP A 83 19.04 1.66 25.50
CA ASP A 83 19.55 0.41 26.04
C ASP A 83 20.50 0.71 27.22
N PHE A 84 20.35 -0.03 28.32
CA PHE A 84 21.19 0.14 29.49
C PHE A 84 22.69 0.02 29.16
N ARG A 85 23.06 -0.82 28.18
CA ARG A 85 24.44 -1.01 27.73
C ARG A 85 25.00 0.26 27.11
N ASP A 86 24.20 1.00 26.35
CA ASP A 86 24.63 2.25 25.71
C ASP A 86 24.87 3.36 26.74
N ILE A 87 24.13 3.34 27.86
CA ILE A 87 24.20 4.37 28.90
C ILE A 87 25.41 4.19 29.80
N TYR A 88 25.70 2.96 30.24
CA TYR A 88 26.79 2.70 31.19
C TYR A 88 28.16 2.49 30.52
N THR A 89 28.33 2.91 29.25
CA THR A 89 29.61 2.84 28.53
C THR A 89 30.54 4.02 28.85
N PRO A 90 31.88 3.84 28.84
CA PRO A 90 32.86 4.92 29.05
C PRO A 90 32.75 6.10 28.09
N SER A 91 32.13 5.90 26.91
CA SER A 91 31.91 6.93 25.89
C SER A 91 30.60 7.69 26.06
N SER A 92 29.68 7.20 26.89
CA SER A 92 28.37 7.80 27.05
C SER A 92 28.45 9.11 27.84
N HIS A 93 27.47 10.00 27.66
CA HIS A 93 27.34 11.23 28.46
C HIS A 93 26.03 11.27 29.23
N TYR A 94 25.33 10.13 29.25
CA TYR A 94 24.05 9.97 29.91
C TYR A 94 24.25 9.46 31.32
N SER A 95 23.33 9.78 32.22
CA SER A 95 23.25 9.15 33.53
C SER A 95 21.78 8.91 33.88
N THR A 96 21.56 8.00 34.83
CA THR A 96 20.23 7.52 35.15
C THR A 96 19.81 8.02 36.53
N ILE A 97 18.54 8.41 36.67
CA ILE A 97 17.91 8.71 37.96
C ILE A 97 16.57 7.99 37.98
N ASN A 98 16.39 7.06 38.90
CA ASN A 98 15.16 6.31 39.13
C ASN A 98 14.57 5.79 37.80
N GLY A 99 15.42 5.17 36.98
CA GLY A 99 15.05 4.62 35.66
C GLY A 99 14.91 5.61 34.51
N GLN A 100 15.10 6.92 34.74
CA GLN A 100 15.07 7.96 33.70
C GLN A 100 16.48 8.34 33.25
N VAL A 101 16.65 8.50 31.94
CA VAL A 101 17.91 8.85 31.28
C VAL A 101 17.97 10.35 31.05
N ILE A 102 18.98 11.00 31.63
CA ILE A 102 19.16 12.44 31.54
C ILE A 102 20.52 12.75 30.90
N ASP A 103 20.50 13.72 30.00
CA ASP A 103 21.70 14.31 29.37
C ASP A 103 21.98 15.67 30.02
N TRP A 104 22.86 15.67 31.01
CA TRP A 104 23.15 16.83 31.83
C TRP A 104 23.94 17.92 31.12
N ARG A 105 24.63 17.61 30.01
CA ARG A 105 25.39 18.60 29.23
C ARG A 105 24.50 19.72 28.70
N LYS A 106 23.27 19.39 28.31
CA LYS A 106 22.29 20.37 27.81
C LYS A 106 21.95 21.45 28.83
N TYR A 107 22.14 21.16 30.11
CA TYR A 107 21.74 22.01 31.23
C TYR A 107 22.92 22.68 31.93
N GLY A 108 24.16 22.34 31.54
CA GLY A 108 25.40 22.89 32.10
C GLY A 108 25.46 22.74 33.62
N ASN A 109 26.07 23.71 34.30
CA ASN A 109 26.21 23.77 35.77
C ASN A 109 25.23 24.78 36.41
N SER A 110 24.01 24.84 35.88
CA SER A 110 22.98 25.82 36.26
C SER A 110 22.48 25.70 37.70
N SER A 111 22.60 24.52 38.32
CA SER A 111 22.14 24.25 39.68
C SER A 111 23.09 23.32 40.42
N GLU A 112 22.95 23.20 41.74
CA GLU A 112 23.76 22.26 42.50
C GLU A 112 23.52 20.81 42.04
N MET A 113 22.27 20.48 41.68
CA MET A 113 21.89 19.21 41.09
C MET A 113 22.66 18.92 39.79
N THR A 114 22.66 19.86 38.84
CA THR A 114 23.33 19.65 37.54
C THR A 114 24.85 19.63 37.69
N LYS A 115 25.42 20.46 38.59
CA LYS A 115 26.85 20.42 38.95
C LYS A 115 27.28 19.07 39.48
N GLN A 116 26.49 18.45 40.35
CA GLN A 116 26.83 17.17 40.96
C GLN A 116 26.59 16.01 39.99
N ALA A 117 25.50 16.05 39.22
CA ALA A 117 25.24 15.06 38.19
C ALA A 117 26.32 15.04 37.09
N ASN A 118 26.81 16.22 36.67
CA ASN A 118 27.89 16.33 35.67
C ASN A 118 29.24 15.74 36.14
N LYS A 119 29.47 15.54 37.44
CA LYS A 119 30.68 14.88 37.95
C LYS A 119 30.66 13.36 37.74
N TYR A 120 29.48 12.78 37.57
CA TYR A 120 29.26 11.35 37.51
C TYR A 120 28.49 10.96 36.24
N PRO A 121 29.02 11.27 35.04
CA PRO A 121 28.42 10.76 33.81
C PRO A 121 28.52 9.23 33.81
N GLN A 122 27.61 8.55 33.10
CA GLN A 122 27.61 7.10 32.88
C GLN A 122 27.35 6.26 34.14
N LEU A 123 26.84 6.88 35.20
CA LEU A 123 26.49 6.19 36.44
C LEU A 123 25.00 6.34 36.75
N ASP A 124 24.52 5.45 37.61
CA ASP A 124 23.22 5.56 38.23
C ASP A 124 23.30 6.51 39.44
N LEU A 125 22.62 7.64 39.33
CA LEU A 125 22.58 8.69 40.33
C LEU A 125 21.39 8.51 41.28
N SER A 126 20.54 7.50 41.11
CA SER A 126 19.40 7.20 42.00
C SER A 126 19.72 7.25 43.49
N PRO A 127 20.90 6.82 43.99
CA PRO A 127 21.25 6.95 45.42
C PRO A 127 21.27 8.40 45.95
N MET A 128 21.48 9.39 45.08
CA MET A 128 21.42 10.81 45.44
C MET A 128 19.97 11.35 45.43
N PHE A 129 19.03 10.62 44.84
CA PHE A 129 17.61 10.98 44.69
C PHE A 129 16.71 9.92 45.33
N PRO A 130 16.82 9.72 46.66
CA PRO A 130 16.15 8.62 47.34
C PRO A 130 14.63 8.79 47.33
N THR A 131 13.93 8.02 46.49
CA THR A 131 12.46 8.00 46.40
C THR A 131 11.79 7.55 47.69
N PHE A 132 12.47 6.73 48.49
CA PHE A 132 11.96 6.27 49.78
C PHE A 132 11.75 7.40 50.79
N MET A 133 12.38 8.57 50.60
CA MET A 133 12.13 9.76 51.44
C MET A 133 10.70 10.31 51.28
N LEU A 134 9.94 9.88 50.26
CA LEU A 134 8.50 10.13 50.16
C LEU A 134 7.70 9.49 51.30
N LEU A 135 8.29 8.51 52.00
CA LEU A 135 7.75 7.90 53.21
C LEU A 135 7.97 8.78 54.46
N GLN A 136 8.71 9.89 54.37
CA GLN A 136 8.88 10.79 55.50
C GLN A 136 7.62 11.65 55.69
N ARG A 137 6.96 11.47 56.85
CA ARG A 137 5.78 12.26 57.22
C ARG A 137 6.17 13.61 57.86
N PRO A 138 5.39 14.68 57.66
CA PRO A 138 5.56 15.92 58.40
C PRO A 138 5.37 15.71 59.90
N THR A 139 6.15 16.43 60.71
CA THR A 139 6.09 16.34 62.17
C THR A 139 4.67 16.65 62.67
N GLY A 140 4.05 15.69 63.38
CA GLY A 140 2.70 15.85 63.94
C GLY A 140 1.54 15.50 63.01
N GLN A 141 1.78 15.09 61.75
CA GLN A 141 0.74 14.66 60.82
C GLN A 141 0.70 13.14 60.64
N LYS A 142 -0.51 12.59 60.46
CA LYS A 142 -0.70 11.16 60.19
C LYS A 142 -0.58 10.80 58.69
N SER A 143 -0.75 11.78 57.81
CA SER A 143 -0.75 11.63 56.36
C SER A 143 0.60 11.97 55.71
N TYR A 144 0.81 11.47 54.49
CA TYR A 144 1.99 11.76 53.68
C TYR A 144 1.76 12.96 52.76
N ASN A 145 2.82 13.71 52.44
CA ASN A 145 2.75 14.84 51.49
C ASN A 145 2.39 14.39 50.07
N HIS A 146 2.82 13.18 49.67
CA HIS A 146 2.58 12.65 48.33
C HIS A 146 1.27 11.86 48.29
N LYS A 147 0.29 12.34 47.51
CA LYS A 147 -1.08 11.77 47.45
C LYS A 147 -1.11 10.26 47.14
N ILE A 148 -0.25 9.79 46.22
CA ILE A 148 -0.19 8.36 45.86
C ILE A 148 0.31 7.51 47.03
N ILE A 149 1.30 8.02 47.78
CA ILE A 149 1.89 7.31 48.93
C ILE A 149 0.90 7.29 50.09
N ASP A 150 0.21 8.41 50.34
CA ASP A 150 -0.85 8.48 51.34
C ASP A 150 -1.97 7.47 51.03
N ALA A 151 -2.43 7.41 49.77
CA ALA A 151 -3.47 6.47 49.36
C ALA A 151 -3.04 4.99 49.48
N CYS A 152 -1.77 4.65 49.23
CA CYS A 152 -1.30 3.26 49.25
C CYS A 152 -0.72 2.78 50.60
N ILE A 153 -0.40 3.68 51.53
CA ILE A 153 0.15 3.29 52.83
C ILE A 153 -0.83 3.65 53.94
N ASN A 154 -1.19 4.93 54.04
CA ASN A 154 -2.13 5.40 55.05
C ASN A 154 -3.55 4.86 54.78
N GLY A 155 -3.96 4.83 53.51
CA GLY A 155 -5.24 4.25 53.07
C GLY A 155 -5.41 2.76 53.38
N PHE A 156 -4.33 2.04 53.67
CA PHE A 156 -4.35 0.64 54.11
C PHE A 156 -3.86 0.44 55.56
N ASN A 157 -3.73 1.53 56.33
CA ASN A 157 -3.29 1.54 57.73
C ASN A 157 -1.92 0.86 57.97
N ARG A 158 -0.94 1.13 57.09
CA ARG A 158 0.43 0.59 57.16
C ARG A 158 1.50 1.65 57.48
N SER A 159 1.08 2.81 57.97
CA SER A 159 1.97 3.96 58.18
C SER A 159 3.05 3.69 59.23
N GLU A 160 2.72 3.00 60.32
CA GLU A 160 3.70 2.66 61.37
C GLU A 160 4.80 1.73 60.84
N GLN A 161 4.44 0.71 60.05
CA GLN A 161 5.43 -0.17 59.44
C GLN A 161 6.32 0.56 58.43
N ALA A 162 5.78 1.55 57.72
CA ALA A 162 6.54 2.38 56.80
C ALA A 162 7.54 3.29 57.54
N ASP A 163 7.13 3.89 58.66
CA ASP A 163 8.04 4.68 59.50
C ASP A 163 9.15 3.82 60.11
N ASN A 164 8.81 2.63 60.61
CA ASN A 164 9.78 1.68 61.16
C ASN A 164 10.78 1.21 60.09
N TRP A 165 10.30 0.93 58.88
CA TRP A 165 11.15 0.58 57.75
C TRP A 165 12.08 1.73 57.35
N LEU A 166 11.55 2.96 57.29
CA LEU A 166 12.33 4.15 56.94
C LEU A 166 13.42 4.41 57.98
N ASN A 167 13.07 4.34 59.27
CA ASN A 167 14.02 4.49 60.36
C ASN A 167 15.10 3.40 60.33
N TYR A 168 14.73 2.14 60.09
CA TYR A 168 15.68 1.06 59.92
C TYR A 168 16.64 1.32 58.76
N LYS A 169 16.14 1.72 57.59
CA LYS A 169 16.96 2.02 56.41
C LYS A 169 17.96 3.16 56.68
N LEU A 170 17.51 4.25 57.31
CA LEU A 170 18.34 5.42 57.60
C LEU A 170 19.40 5.17 58.69
N THR A 171 19.16 4.25 59.61
CA THR A 171 20.07 3.93 60.72
C THR A 171 21.08 2.83 60.38
N HIS A 172 20.71 1.89 59.51
CA HIS A 172 21.54 0.71 59.19
C HIS A 172 22.28 0.81 57.85
N ASP A 173 21.93 1.77 56.98
CA ASP A 173 22.64 1.97 55.72
C ASP A 173 23.82 2.94 55.91
N PRO A 174 25.09 2.47 55.79
CA PRO A 174 26.27 3.30 56.03
C PRO A 174 26.46 4.40 54.97
N GLY A 175 25.74 4.36 53.84
CA GLY A 175 25.84 5.35 52.79
C GLY A 175 25.06 6.64 53.10
N TYR A 176 24.04 6.58 53.95
CA TYR A 176 23.19 7.72 54.29
C TYR A 176 23.53 8.28 55.67
N ARG A 177 23.56 9.61 55.80
CA ARG A 177 23.71 10.30 57.09
C ARG A 177 22.44 11.08 57.39
N PHE A 178 21.71 10.66 58.42
CA PHE A 178 20.44 11.25 58.82
C PHE A 178 20.53 11.80 60.24
N GLU A 179 20.33 13.11 60.40
CA GLU A 179 20.39 13.80 61.70
C GLU A 179 19.29 14.85 61.77
N ASN A 180 18.70 15.06 62.95
CA ASN A 180 17.67 16.09 63.20
C ASN A 180 16.47 16.06 62.23
N GLY A 181 16.07 14.86 61.77
CA GLY A 181 14.95 14.71 60.84
C GLY A 181 15.26 15.11 59.40
N GLN A 182 16.54 15.34 59.05
CA GLN A 182 16.97 15.69 57.70
C GLN A 182 18.09 14.76 57.23
N LEU A 183 18.10 14.50 55.92
CA LEU A 183 19.13 13.70 55.28
C LEU A 183 20.27 14.62 54.84
N LEU A 184 21.40 14.56 55.56
CA LEU A 184 22.52 15.48 55.38
C LEU A 184 23.42 15.08 54.22
N SER A 185 23.73 13.79 54.08
CA SER A 185 24.57 13.28 53.01
C SER A 185 24.13 11.90 52.52
N CYS A 186 24.25 11.73 51.20
CA CYS A 186 23.86 10.56 50.45
C CYS A 186 25.08 9.76 49.99
N PRO A 187 24.87 8.49 49.59
CA PRO A 187 25.90 7.67 49.02
C PRO A 187 26.52 8.29 47.77
N LEU A 188 27.82 8.10 47.58
CA LEU A 188 28.46 8.43 46.32
C LEU A 188 28.00 7.44 45.23
N PRO A 189 27.65 7.89 44.01
CA PRO A 189 27.21 7.00 42.92
C PRO A 189 28.19 5.85 42.62
N THR A 190 29.50 6.08 42.81
CA THR A 190 30.55 5.06 42.64
C THR A 190 30.62 4.02 43.75
N HIS A 191 30.19 4.37 44.97
CA HIS A 191 30.40 3.56 46.18
C HIS A 191 29.21 3.73 47.12
N ARG A 192 28.26 2.79 47.08
CA ARG A 192 27.03 2.84 47.88
C ARG A 192 27.27 2.83 49.40
N ASN A 193 28.39 2.27 49.85
CA ASN A 193 28.72 2.15 51.27
C ASN A 193 29.46 3.37 51.84
N LYS A 194 29.71 4.41 51.02
CA LYS A 194 30.42 5.63 51.44
C LYS A 194 29.50 6.84 51.29
N THR A 195 29.27 7.55 52.39
CA THR A 195 28.56 8.82 52.38
C THR A 195 29.45 9.95 51.85
N GLY A 196 28.86 10.95 51.19
CA GLY A 196 29.61 12.13 50.72
C GLY A 196 28.99 12.94 49.59
N ALA A 197 27.87 12.50 49.01
CA ALA A 197 27.13 13.25 47.99
C ALA A 197 26.01 14.09 48.63
N PRO A 198 25.59 15.22 48.03
CA PRO A 198 24.36 15.90 48.43
C PRO A 198 23.13 15.06 48.09
N CYS A 199 22.09 15.20 48.92
CA CYS A 199 20.81 14.52 48.75
C CYS A 199 19.77 15.44 48.11
N PHE A 200 19.13 14.99 47.04
CA PHE A 200 18.09 15.71 46.33
C PHE A 200 16.75 14.99 46.51
N TYR A 201 16.03 15.32 47.57
CA TYR A 201 14.77 14.66 47.94
C TYR A 201 13.65 15.63 48.32
N THR A 202 13.96 16.91 48.50
CA THR A 202 12.97 17.91 48.91
C THR A 202 11.94 18.15 47.80
N LEU A 203 10.79 18.74 48.14
CA LEU A 203 9.78 19.09 47.13
C LEU A 203 10.34 20.01 46.04
N ALA A 204 11.21 20.96 46.42
CA ALA A 204 11.87 21.85 45.46
C ALA A 204 12.77 21.08 44.49
N ASP A 205 13.54 20.11 45.00
CA ASP A 205 14.40 19.25 44.16
C ASP A 205 13.57 18.40 43.20
N GLN A 206 12.43 17.85 43.65
CA GLN A 206 11.53 17.07 42.81
C GLN A 206 10.93 17.91 41.69
N TYR A 207 10.46 19.13 42.00
CA TYR A 207 9.99 20.07 40.98
C TYR A 207 11.08 20.43 39.99
N GLN A 208 12.31 20.64 40.49
CA GLN A 208 13.44 20.95 39.65
C GLN A 208 13.83 19.77 38.73
N LEU A 209 13.89 18.56 39.28
CA LEU A 209 14.16 17.34 38.53
C LEU A 209 13.11 17.13 37.43
N ALA A 210 11.84 17.41 37.71
CA ALA A 210 10.75 17.34 36.73
C ALA A 210 10.90 18.34 35.55
N THR A 211 11.76 19.36 35.66
CA THR A 211 12.04 20.28 34.54
C THR A 211 13.11 19.78 33.56
N TYR A 212 13.97 18.85 33.99
CA TYR A 212 15.13 18.37 33.23
C TYR A 212 14.87 17.20 32.25
N PRO A 213 13.66 16.60 32.20
CA PRO A 213 13.20 15.85 31.04
C PRO A 213 12.01 16.54 30.34
N LYS A 214 12.23 17.19 29.19
CA LYS A 214 11.13 17.71 28.36
C LYS A 214 10.66 16.68 27.32
N LYS A 215 9.38 16.28 27.45
CA LYS A 215 8.53 15.51 26.52
C LYS A 215 9.11 14.18 25.97
N GLY A 216 8.46 13.08 26.34
CA GLY A 216 8.78 11.71 25.87
C GLY A 216 9.84 11.05 26.73
N GLY A 217 9.52 10.79 28.01
CA GLY A 217 10.41 10.26 29.03
C GLY A 217 11.37 9.21 28.49
N LYS A 218 12.65 9.53 28.53
CA LYS A 218 13.71 8.62 28.09
C LYS A 218 13.96 7.64 29.20
N SER A 219 13.38 6.45 29.12
CA SER A 219 13.59 5.42 30.13
C SER A 219 14.73 4.49 29.73
N VAL A 220 15.42 3.94 30.73
CA VAL A 220 16.38 2.86 30.52
C VAL A 220 15.64 1.62 30.06
N SER A 221 16.05 1.04 28.95
CA SER A 221 15.60 -0.27 28.47
C SER A 221 16.52 -1.34 29.01
N TYR A 222 15.94 -2.35 29.64
CA TYR A 222 16.64 -3.54 30.10
C TYR A 222 16.22 -4.74 29.27
N ASP A 223 17.21 -5.55 28.90
CA ASP A 223 16.99 -6.88 28.34
C ASP A 223 16.39 -7.79 29.43
N ARG A 224 15.30 -8.49 29.10
CA ARG A 224 14.65 -9.44 30.04
C ARG A 224 15.63 -10.51 30.52
N LEU A 225 16.48 -11.03 29.62
CA LEU A 225 17.46 -12.06 29.98
C LEU A 225 18.52 -11.54 30.95
N TYR A 226 18.86 -10.25 30.86
CA TYR A 226 19.78 -9.63 31.81
C TYR A 226 19.16 -9.57 33.21
N ILE A 227 17.89 -9.17 33.31
CA ILE A 227 17.17 -9.11 34.60
C ILE A 227 17.05 -10.50 35.23
N GLU A 228 16.67 -11.51 34.44
CA GLU A 228 16.49 -12.90 34.91
C GLU A 228 17.79 -13.52 35.45
N ASN A 229 18.94 -13.17 34.86
CA ASN A 229 20.23 -13.76 35.25
C ASN A 229 20.96 -12.95 36.34
N ASN A 230 20.86 -11.62 36.33
CA ASN A 230 21.73 -10.77 37.14
C ASN A 230 20.99 -10.03 38.28
N CYS A 231 19.66 -9.97 38.26
CA CYS A 231 18.87 -9.15 39.18
C CYS A 231 17.95 -9.98 40.10
N THR A 232 18.46 -11.11 40.57
CA THR A 232 17.73 -12.12 41.36
C THR A 232 18.13 -12.18 42.85
N THR A 233 19.02 -11.30 43.33
CA THR A 233 19.65 -11.45 44.66
C THR A 233 19.51 -10.20 45.52
N VAL A 234 19.05 -10.38 46.77
CA VAL A 234 18.99 -9.29 47.77
C VAL A 234 20.33 -9.19 48.52
N PRO A 235 21.05 -8.05 48.46
CA PRO A 235 22.34 -7.82 49.12
C PRO A 235 22.36 -8.17 50.61
N ARG A 236 23.48 -8.73 51.07
CA ARG A 236 23.74 -9.00 52.49
C ARG A 236 24.65 -7.91 53.06
N GLU A 237 24.57 -7.67 54.36
CA GLU A 237 25.50 -6.77 55.04
C GLU A 237 26.96 -7.22 54.79
N GLY A 238 27.79 -6.29 54.30
CA GLY A 238 29.19 -6.55 53.92
C GLY A 238 29.42 -7.01 52.47
N VAL A 239 28.38 -7.37 51.71
CA VAL A 239 28.49 -7.77 50.28
C VAL A 239 27.57 -6.91 49.41
N ALA A 240 28.14 -5.91 48.74
CA ALA A 240 27.41 -4.83 48.08
C ALA A 240 26.82 -5.15 46.67
N SER A 241 26.98 -6.37 46.15
CA SER A 241 26.82 -6.64 44.71
C SER A 241 25.48 -7.25 44.26
N GLY A 242 24.47 -7.35 45.13
CA GLY A 242 23.15 -7.90 44.77
C GLY A 242 22.21 -6.85 44.17
N ARG A 243 21.37 -7.25 43.21
CA ARG A 243 20.25 -6.44 42.70
C ARG A 243 19.00 -7.32 42.69
N ALA A 244 17.87 -6.78 43.15
CA ALA A 244 16.62 -7.50 43.26
C ALA A 244 15.54 -6.73 42.49
N TYR A 245 15.36 -7.09 41.21
CA TYR A 245 14.40 -6.44 40.32
C TYR A 245 13.21 -7.35 40.05
N VAL A 246 12.06 -6.76 39.79
CA VAL A 246 10.87 -7.46 39.28
C VAL A 246 10.28 -6.71 38.10
N ILE A 247 9.57 -7.40 37.22
CA ILE A 247 8.92 -6.79 36.07
C ILE A 247 7.41 -6.72 36.31
N LEU A 248 6.84 -5.52 36.20
CA LEU A 248 5.40 -5.27 36.32
C LEU A 248 4.94 -4.35 35.17
N ASP A 249 4.05 -4.85 34.31
CA ASP A 249 3.52 -4.13 33.14
C ASP A 249 4.63 -3.51 32.26
N ASN A 250 5.62 -4.34 31.90
CA ASN A 250 6.84 -3.95 31.15
C ASN A 250 7.70 -2.87 31.84
N LYS A 251 7.45 -2.52 33.09
CA LYS A 251 8.32 -1.67 33.91
C LYS A 251 9.20 -2.52 34.80
N VAL A 252 10.45 -2.10 34.94
CA VAL A 252 11.42 -2.68 35.87
C VAL A 252 11.29 -1.96 37.19
N LEU A 253 11.07 -2.71 38.26
CA LEU A 253 10.98 -2.20 39.63
C LEU A 253 12.17 -2.70 40.45
N ASP A 254 12.94 -1.78 41.02
CA ASP A 254 14.00 -2.07 41.98
C ASP A 254 13.43 -2.15 43.40
N VAL A 255 13.25 -3.38 43.89
CA VAL A 255 12.72 -3.68 45.23
C VAL A 255 13.83 -4.04 46.22
N THR A 256 15.09 -3.80 45.85
CA THR A 256 16.27 -4.20 46.63
C THR A 256 16.25 -3.61 48.03
N ASP A 257 16.07 -2.29 48.14
CA ASP A 257 16.06 -1.61 49.43
C ASP A 257 14.89 -2.04 50.29
N TYR A 258 13.71 -2.17 49.67
CA TYR A 258 12.50 -2.60 50.35
C TYR A 258 12.70 -3.95 51.01
N LEU A 259 13.12 -4.97 50.23
CA LEU A 259 13.32 -6.32 50.72
C LEU A 259 14.45 -6.40 51.75
N GLN A 260 15.50 -5.57 51.63
CA GLN A 260 16.57 -5.51 52.62
C GLN A 260 16.06 -4.99 53.97
N GLY A 261 15.22 -3.96 53.99
CA GLY A 261 14.64 -3.43 55.23
C GLY A 261 13.49 -4.28 55.80
N ALA A 262 12.70 -4.91 54.93
CA ALA A 262 11.53 -5.72 55.29
C ALA A 262 11.89 -7.18 55.64
N THR A 263 13.17 -7.58 55.58
CA THR A 263 13.61 -8.92 55.97
C THR A 263 14.82 -8.88 56.91
N ASN A 264 14.91 -9.85 57.80
CA ASN A 264 16.06 -10.10 58.65
C ASN A 264 16.87 -11.28 58.09
N VAL A 265 18.20 -11.20 58.17
CA VAL A 265 19.08 -12.33 57.85
C VAL A 265 19.15 -13.23 59.08
N VAL A 266 18.73 -14.48 58.93
CA VAL A 266 18.72 -15.50 59.99
C VAL A 266 19.72 -16.59 59.66
N LYS A 267 20.64 -16.90 60.59
CA LYS A 267 21.61 -17.99 60.43
C LYS A 267 20.92 -19.33 60.69
N VAL A 268 20.87 -20.21 59.70
CA VAL A 268 20.19 -21.51 59.77
C VAL A 268 21.18 -22.64 60.05
N ALA A 269 22.40 -22.55 59.52
CA ALA A 269 23.49 -23.48 59.83
C ALA A 269 24.86 -22.79 59.68
N ARG A 270 25.96 -23.53 59.84
CA ARG A 270 27.32 -23.00 59.59
C ARG A 270 27.40 -22.51 58.13
N ASP A 271 27.64 -21.22 57.97
CA ASP A 271 27.72 -20.51 56.68
C ASP A 271 26.46 -20.56 55.79
N ILE A 272 25.31 -21.01 56.33
CA ILE A 272 24.01 -21.00 55.66
C ILE A 272 23.10 -19.97 56.33
N TYR A 273 22.66 -19.00 55.54
CA TYR A 273 21.81 -17.89 55.96
C TYR A 273 20.53 -17.87 55.12
N SER A 274 19.40 -17.70 55.80
CA SER A 274 18.07 -17.48 55.20
C SER A 274 17.57 -16.07 55.51
N ARG A 275 16.45 -15.69 54.91
CA ARG A 275 15.76 -14.44 55.23
C ARG A 275 14.40 -14.73 55.86
N ALA A 276 14.09 -14.03 56.94
CA ALA A 276 12.77 -14.04 57.57
C ALA A 276 12.13 -12.66 57.40
N ILE A 277 10.81 -12.60 57.21
CA ILE A 277 10.08 -11.34 57.04
C ILE A 277 9.97 -10.62 58.39
N ALA A 278 10.31 -9.32 58.40
CA ALA A 278 10.17 -8.43 59.55
C ALA A 278 8.81 -7.73 59.48
N VAL A 279 7.81 -8.28 60.17
CA VAL A 279 6.40 -7.84 60.09
C VAL A 279 6.21 -6.39 60.54
N ASP A 280 7.03 -5.94 61.49
CA ASP A 280 7.06 -4.58 62.04
C ASP A 280 7.59 -3.53 61.05
N ARG A 281 8.32 -3.95 60.02
CA ARG A 281 8.91 -3.09 58.96
C ARG A 281 8.36 -3.38 57.57
N MET A 282 7.35 -4.22 57.47
CA MET A 282 6.75 -4.61 56.19
C MET A 282 5.54 -3.73 55.92
N PHE A 283 5.74 -2.65 55.17
CA PHE A 283 4.66 -1.71 54.84
C PHE A 283 3.79 -2.13 53.64
N LEU A 284 4.27 -3.05 52.79
CA LEU A 284 3.41 -3.70 51.80
C LEU A 284 2.73 -4.93 52.41
N PRO A 285 1.56 -5.35 51.90
CA PRO A 285 0.92 -6.60 52.33
C PRO A 285 1.86 -7.80 52.24
N LEU A 286 1.62 -8.81 53.08
CA LEU A 286 2.41 -10.05 53.13
C LEU A 286 2.45 -10.72 51.75
N ASP A 287 1.28 -10.91 51.14
CA ASP A 287 1.16 -11.59 49.84
C ASP A 287 1.96 -10.87 48.75
N LEU A 288 1.95 -9.53 48.76
CA LEU A 288 2.74 -8.73 47.83
C LEU A 288 4.23 -8.84 48.12
N THR A 289 4.65 -8.74 49.38
CA THR A 289 6.06 -8.86 49.77
C THR A 289 6.63 -10.24 49.43
N VAL A 290 5.87 -11.30 49.67
CA VAL A 290 6.22 -12.67 49.30
C VAL A 290 6.30 -12.82 47.78
N MET A 291 5.32 -12.27 47.04
CA MET A 291 5.33 -12.29 45.58
C MET A 291 6.57 -11.59 45.01
N LEU A 292 6.95 -10.42 45.55
CA LEU A 292 8.15 -9.69 45.17
C LEU A 292 9.42 -10.51 45.45
N PHE A 293 9.49 -11.15 46.62
CA PHE A 293 10.66 -11.91 47.04
C PHE A 293 10.88 -13.21 46.25
N ILE A 294 9.80 -13.95 45.93
CA ILE A 294 9.89 -15.24 45.23
C ILE A 294 10.13 -15.05 43.73
N ASN A 295 9.63 -13.97 43.14
CA ASN A 295 9.66 -13.74 41.70
C ASN A 295 10.71 -12.69 41.27
N LEU A 296 11.81 -12.58 42.02
CA LEU A 296 12.94 -11.75 41.59
C LEU A 296 13.45 -12.21 40.22
N GLY A 297 13.77 -11.24 39.37
CA GLY A 297 14.16 -11.44 37.98
C GLY A 297 13.01 -11.73 37.02
N LYS A 298 11.77 -11.93 37.50
CA LYS A 298 10.63 -12.40 36.68
C LYS A 298 9.54 -11.36 36.50
N ASP A 299 8.66 -11.63 35.55
CA ASP A 299 7.43 -10.87 35.30
C ASP A 299 6.30 -11.34 36.21
N ILE A 300 5.86 -10.43 37.10
CA ILE A 300 4.79 -10.69 38.07
C ILE A 300 3.43 -10.18 37.60
N THR A 301 3.31 -9.57 36.42
CA THR A 301 2.12 -8.83 35.98
C THR A 301 0.83 -9.63 36.08
N LYS A 302 0.85 -10.88 35.62
CA LYS A 302 -0.33 -11.76 35.66
C LYS A 302 -0.71 -12.15 37.09
N SER A 303 0.28 -12.57 37.88
CA SER A 303 0.06 -13.00 39.27
C SER A 303 -0.39 -11.83 40.15
N PHE A 304 0.22 -10.65 39.95
CA PHE A 304 -0.10 -9.41 40.67
C PHE A 304 -1.54 -8.98 40.46
N ASN A 305 -2.01 -8.92 39.20
CA ASN A 305 -3.38 -8.50 38.90
C ASN A 305 -4.44 -9.49 39.38
N ASN A 306 -4.11 -10.78 39.49
CA ASN A 306 -5.06 -11.82 39.90
C ASN A 306 -5.11 -12.04 41.42
N GLN A 307 -3.98 -11.92 42.12
CA GLN A 307 -3.87 -12.34 43.53
C GLN A 307 -3.85 -11.18 44.52
N ILE A 308 -3.48 -9.96 44.09
CA ILE A 308 -3.36 -8.80 44.99
C ILE A 308 -4.67 -8.00 45.02
N PRO A 309 -5.24 -7.71 46.20
CA PRO A 309 -6.40 -6.85 46.31
C PRO A 309 -6.06 -5.40 45.95
N ASN A 310 -6.94 -4.73 45.21
CA ASN A 310 -6.72 -3.35 44.72
C ASN A 310 -5.42 -3.17 43.92
N PRO A 311 -5.19 -3.97 42.84
CA PRO A 311 -3.92 -3.98 42.12
C PRO A 311 -3.56 -2.61 41.54
N ALA A 312 -4.54 -1.81 41.12
CA ALA A 312 -4.30 -0.46 40.59
C ALA A 312 -3.60 0.46 41.61
N ARG A 313 -4.03 0.47 42.88
CA ARG A 313 -3.45 1.34 43.92
C ARG A 313 -2.03 0.92 44.28
N TYR A 314 -1.79 -0.38 44.46
CA TYR A 314 -0.45 -0.88 44.73
C TYR A 314 0.48 -0.71 43.54
N LYS A 315 -0.02 -0.85 42.31
CA LYS A 315 0.76 -0.60 41.09
C LYS A 315 1.25 0.85 41.01
N GLU A 316 0.41 1.84 41.32
CA GLU A 316 0.83 3.24 41.39
C GLU A 316 1.87 3.47 42.49
N CYS A 317 1.68 2.85 43.66
CA CYS A 317 2.62 2.91 44.79
C CYS A 317 4.01 2.35 44.42
N LEU A 318 4.03 1.13 43.85
CA LEU A 318 5.26 0.45 43.42
C LEU A 318 5.97 1.23 42.31
N ASN A 319 5.22 1.78 41.35
CA ASN A 319 5.79 2.64 40.31
C ASN A 319 6.34 3.96 40.87
N THR A 320 5.80 4.48 41.96
CA THR A 320 6.30 5.72 42.57
C THR A 320 7.57 5.48 43.37
N LEU A 321 7.64 4.37 44.11
CA LEU A 321 8.76 4.09 45.02
C LEU A 321 9.92 3.34 44.35
N PHE A 322 9.62 2.40 43.45
CA PHE A 322 10.60 1.40 42.99
C PHE A 322 10.89 1.46 41.49
N TYR A 323 10.33 2.42 40.74
CA TYR A 323 10.55 2.46 39.30
C TYR A 323 12.03 2.62 38.93
N HIS A 324 12.52 1.74 38.06
CA HIS A 324 13.92 1.68 37.67
C HIS A 324 14.16 1.49 36.16
N GLY A 325 13.11 1.42 35.33
CA GLY A 325 13.24 1.38 33.88
C GLY A 325 12.10 0.63 33.21
N VAL A 326 12.31 0.21 31.96
CA VAL A 326 11.36 -0.59 31.15
C VAL A 326 12.06 -1.79 30.51
N VAL A 327 11.30 -2.81 30.15
CA VAL A 327 11.78 -3.99 29.42
C VAL A 327 11.42 -3.84 27.94
N ASP A 328 12.36 -4.20 27.06
CA ASP A 328 12.33 -3.95 25.61
C ASP A 328 10.93 -4.09 24.94
N GLY A 329 10.56 -3.03 24.21
CA GLY A 329 9.88 -3.19 22.90
C GLY A 329 8.36 -3.03 22.81
N ASN A 330 7.62 -2.76 23.88
CA ASN A 330 6.19 -2.44 23.75
C ASN A 330 5.86 -1.08 24.36
N THR A 331 6.09 -0.06 23.54
CA THR A 331 5.43 1.24 23.67
C THR A 331 3.92 1.05 23.76
N GLU A 332 3.28 1.89 24.57
CA GLU A 332 1.85 1.91 24.85
C GLU A 332 0.97 1.43 23.69
N THR A 333 0.03 0.52 24.01
CA THR A 333 -0.92 -0.14 23.11
C THR A 333 -1.64 0.79 22.13
N GLY A 334 -1.68 2.10 22.40
CA GLY A 334 -2.24 3.11 21.50
C GLY A 334 -1.61 3.15 20.10
N CYS A 335 -0.29 3.00 19.97
CA CYS A 335 0.38 3.07 18.66
C CYS A 335 0.18 1.80 17.81
N ALA A 336 0.04 0.64 18.45
CA ALA A 336 -0.24 -0.61 17.76
C ALA A 336 -1.61 -0.61 17.06
N HIS A 337 -2.62 0.05 17.64
CA HIS A 337 -3.97 0.13 17.06
C HIS A 337 -4.04 0.98 15.77
N ILE A 338 -3.25 2.06 15.68
CA ILE A 338 -3.22 2.93 14.49
C ILE A 338 -2.56 2.21 13.32
N ASN A 339 -1.49 1.46 13.57
CA ASN A 339 -0.85 0.64 12.54
C ASN A 339 -1.84 -0.39 11.96
N VAL A 340 -2.64 -1.07 12.79
CA VAL A 340 -3.61 -2.07 12.29
C VAL A 340 -4.66 -1.45 11.37
N ALA A 341 -5.23 -0.29 11.71
CA ALA A 341 -6.18 0.40 10.83
C ALA A 341 -5.53 0.77 9.48
N LEU A 342 -4.27 1.20 9.52
CA LEU A 342 -3.49 1.54 8.32
C LEU A 342 -3.24 0.31 7.44
N TRP A 343 -2.81 -0.81 8.02
CA TRP A 343 -2.64 -2.10 7.33
C TRP A 343 -3.95 -2.63 6.74
N ILE A 344 -5.08 -2.47 7.43
CA ILE A 344 -6.41 -2.82 6.91
C ILE A 344 -6.75 -1.96 5.68
N THR A 345 -6.55 -0.65 5.75
CA THR A 345 -6.79 0.22 4.58
C THR A 345 -5.89 -0.12 3.40
N MET A 346 -4.62 -0.48 3.66
CA MET A 346 -3.65 -0.94 2.65
C MET A 346 -4.11 -2.26 2.00
N GLY A 347 -4.52 -3.23 2.82
CA GLY A 347 -5.03 -4.52 2.38
C GLY A 347 -6.32 -4.40 1.55
N CYS A 348 -7.27 -3.58 1.99
CA CYS A 348 -8.51 -3.34 1.25
C CYS A 348 -8.26 -2.64 -0.09
N PHE A 349 -7.34 -1.66 -0.13
CA PHE A 349 -7.01 -0.95 -1.38
C PHE A 349 -6.23 -1.84 -2.35
N LEU A 350 -5.26 -2.62 -1.86
CA LEU A 350 -4.51 -3.58 -2.67
C LEU A 350 -5.45 -4.67 -3.22
N LEU A 351 -6.36 -5.19 -2.40
CA LEU A 351 -7.36 -6.16 -2.83
C LEU A 351 -8.28 -5.57 -3.91
N TYR A 352 -8.77 -4.34 -3.70
CA TYR A 352 -9.56 -3.62 -4.70
C TYR A 352 -8.79 -3.44 -6.02
N PHE A 353 -7.52 -3.00 -5.95
CA PHE A 353 -6.66 -2.82 -7.11
C PHE A 353 -6.40 -4.13 -7.85
N LEU A 354 -6.09 -5.21 -7.12
CA LEU A 354 -5.88 -6.53 -7.70
C LEU A 354 -7.16 -7.08 -8.35
N LEU A 355 -8.33 -6.88 -7.73
CA LEU A 355 -9.62 -7.22 -8.32
C LEU A 355 -9.92 -6.41 -9.59
N LYS A 356 -9.59 -5.12 -9.61
CA LYS A 356 -9.76 -4.23 -10.78
C LYS A 356 -8.79 -4.55 -11.92
N MET A 357 -7.53 -4.81 -11.62
CA MET A 357 -6.51 -5.18 -12.61
C MET A 357 -6.77 -6.56 -13.18
N ASN A 358 -7.18 -7.51 -12.34
CA ASN A 358 -7.57 -8.84 -12.78
C ASN A 358 -9.03 -8.90 -13.23
N LEU A 359 -9.75 -7.78 -13.33
CA LEU A 359 -11.15 -7.77 -13.73
C LEU A 359 -11.32 -8.43 -15.11
N ALA A 360 -10.39 -8.19 -16.04
CA ALA A 360 -10.40 -8.85 -17.36
C ALA A 360 -10.27 -10.38 -17.27
N ASN A 361 -9.47 -10.90 -16.33
CA ASN A 361 -9.33 -12.34 -16.08
C ASN A 361 -10.53 -12.89 -15.29
N LEU A 362 -11.02 -12.15 -14.30
CA LEU A 362 -12.22 -12.48 -13.50
C LEU A 362 -13.47 -12.50 -14.37
N THR A 363 -13.58 -11.63 -15.39
CA THR A 363 -14.67 -11.63 -16.37
C THR A 363 -14.67 -12.83 -17.31
N ARG A 364 -13.58 -13.63 -17.35
CA ARG A 364 -13.56 -14.92 -18.06
C ARG A 364 -14.21 -16.05 -17.24
N LEU A 365 -14.41 -15.87 -15.93
CA LEU A 365 -15.12 -16.84 -15.09
C LEU A 365 -16.62 -16.77 -15.37
N LYS A 366 -17.20 -17.91 -15.77
CA LYS A 366 -18.62 -18.02 -16.18
C LYS A 366 -19.61 -17.44 -15.15
N PHE A 367 -19.33 -17.59 -13.85
CA PHE A 367 -20.17 -17.06 -12.77
C PHE A 367 -20.15 -15.53 -12.70
N VAL A 368 -18.96 -14.92 -12.75
CA VAL A 368 -18.78 -13.46 -12.70
C VAL A 368 -19.34 -12.81 -13.96
N GLN A 369 -19.20 -13.47 -15.11
CA GLN A 369 -19.76 -13.01 -16.38
C GLN A 369 -21.28 -12.97 -16.34
N ARG A 370 -21.92 -14.01 -15.75
CA ARG A 370 -23.37 -14.02 -15.49
C ARG A 370 -23.79 -12.89 -14.57
N PHE A 371 -23.03 -12.59 -13.51
CA PHE A 371 -23.38 -11.55 -12.54
C PHE A 371 -23.17 -10.12 -13.05
N LEU A 372 -22.00 -9.81 -13.65
CA LEU A 372 -21.64 -8.46 -14.11
C LEU A 372 -22.30 -8.07 -15.43
N PHE A 373 -22.48 -9.03 -16.33
CA PHE A 373 -23.01 -8.79 -17.68
C PHE A 373 -24.37 -9.46 -17.91
N GLN A 374 -25.15 -9.68 -16.84
CA GLN A 374 -26.58 -9.95 -16.97
C GLN A 374 -27.29 -8.71 -17.52
N SER A 375 -27.08 -8.43 -18.80
CA SER A 375 -28.11 -7.76 -19.57
C SER A 375 -29.30 -8.70 -19.52
N ARG A 376 -30.42 -8.26 -18.92
CA ARG A 376 -31.73 -8.88 -19.16
C ARG A 376 -31.81 -9.08 -20.67
N SER A 377 -31.70 -10.33 -21.09
CA SER A 377 -31.91 -10.71 -22.48
C SER A 377 -33.41 -10.65 -22.64
N SER A 378 -33.95 -9.45 -22.85
CA SER A 378 -35.19 -9.35 -23.59
C SER A 378 -34.84 -10.03 -24.91
N HIS A 379 -35.35 -11.25 -25.11
CA HIS A 379 -35.36 -11.92 -26.40
C HIS A 379 -36.06 -10.97 -27.37
N LEU A 380 -35.29 -10.05 -27.95
CA LEU A 380 -35.71 -9.23 -29.07
C LEU A 380 -35.75 -10.21 -30.22
N VAL A 381 -36.86 -10.93 -30.33
CA VAL A 381 -37.15 -11.78 -31.48
C VAL A 381 -37.29 -10.84 -32.66
N MET A 382 -36.19 -10.66 -33.39
CA MET A 382 -36.16 -9.83 -34.57
C MET A 382 -36.89 -10.60 -35.68
N SER A 383 -38.03 -10.06 -36.15
CA SER A 383 -38.84 -10.71 -37.20
C SER A 383 -38.12 -10.79 -38.55
N PHE A 384 -37.14 -9.91 -38.78
CA PHE A 384 -36.35 -9.83 -40.01
C PHE A 384 -34.86 -9.62 -39.71
N MET A 385 -33.99 -10.44 -40.31
CA MET A 385 -32.54 -10.33 -40.17
C MET A 385 -31.95 -9.57 -41.36
N PRO A 386 -31.49 -8.31 -41.20
CA PRO A 386 -30.91 -7.53 -42.29
C PRO A 386 -29.56 -8.10 -42.75
N TYR A 387 -29.19 -7.89 -44.01
CA TYR A 387 -27.86 -8.27 -44.47
C TYR A 387 -26.81 -7.40 -43.77
N THR A 388 -25.83 -8.05 -43.16
CA THR A 388 -24.79 -7.42 -42.35
C THR A 388 -23.41 -7.78 -42.88
N LEU A 389 -22.60 -6.76 -43.17
CA LEU A 389 -21.21 -6.92 -43.61
C LEU A 389 -20.28 -6.89 -42.40
N LEU A 390 -19.47 -7.94 -42.24
CA LEU A 390 -18.50 -8.07 -41.16
C LEU A 390 -17.10 -7.74 -41.72
N PHE A 391 -16.67 -6.50 -41.53
CA PHE A 391 -15.41 -5.99 -42.07
C PHE A 391 -14.24 -6.24 -41.12
N VAL A 392 -13.17 -6.82 -41.65
CA VAL A 392 -11.93 -7.12 -40.92
C VAL A 392 -10.73 -6.55 -41.69
N PRO A 393 -10.15 -5.42 -41.26
CA PRO A 393 -8.88 -4.94 -41.82
C PRO A 393 -7.74 -5.84 -41.35
N PHE A 394 -6.92 -6.29 -42.29
CA PHE A 394 -5.80 -7.22 -42.03
C PHE A 394 -4.48 -6.60 -42.48
N TYR A 395 -3.41 -6.83 -41.72
CA TYR A 395 -2.09 -6.31 -42.03
C TYR A 395 -1.00 -7.38 -41.96
N SER A 396 -0.74 -7.95 -40.79
CA SER A 396 0.36 -8.91 -40.62
C SER A 396 0.12 -9.84 -39.43
N GLU A 397 -1.15 -10.08 -39.08
CA GLU A 397 -1.55 -10.97 -38.01
C GLU A 397 -1.16 -12.43 -38.33
N SER A 398 -0.91 -13.24 -37.30
CA SER A 398 -0.51 -14.63 -37.49
C SER A 398 -1.65 -15.48 -38.07
N ALA A 399 -1.31 -16.56 -38.78
CA ALA A 399 -2.27 -17.48 -39.37
C ALA A 399 -3.19 -18.10 -38.30
N GLU A 400 -2.65 -18.42 -37.12
CA GLU A 400 -3.42 -18.96 -35.99
C GLU A 400 -4.39 -17.92 -35.43
N THR A 401 -3.92 -16.68 -35.22
CA THR A 401 -4.74 -15.59 -34.70
C THR A 401 -5.90 -15.28 -35.64
N ILE A 402 -5.62 -15.15 -36.94
CA ILE A 402 -6.69 -14.84 -37.90
C ILE A 402 -7.67 -16.00 -38.04
N ARG A 403 -7.19 -17.26 -38.02
CA ARG A 403 -8.08 -18.43 -38.05
C ARG A 403 -9.05 -18.43 -36.86
N GLN A 404 -8.57 -18.09 -35.66
CA GLN A 404 -9.44 -17.95 -34.48
C GLN A 404 -10.49 -16.85 -34.64
N THR A 405 -10.10 -15.70 -35.21
CA THR A 405 -11.02 -14.59 -35.50
C THR A 405 -12.09 -14.99 -36.52
N VAL A 406 -11.69 -15.55 -37.67
CA VAL A 406 -12.61 -15.99 -38.74
C VAL A 406 -13.56 -17.09 -38.23
N ASP A 407 -13.03 -18.07 -37.50
CA ASP A 407 -13.82 -19.11 -36.85
C ASP A 407 -14.88 -18.54 -35.91
N SER A 408 -14.50 -17.59 -35.04
CA SER A 408 -15.41 -16.98 -34.09
C SER A 408 -16.51 -16.19 -34.78
N LEU A 409 -16.20 -15.48 -35.87
CA LEU A 409 -17.17 -14.74 -36.69
C LEU A 409 -18.11 -15.69 -37.45
N ALA A 410 -17.57 -16.76 -38.02
CA ALA A 410 -18.34 -17.76 -38.74
C ALA A 410 -19.32 -18.50 -37.82
N ARG A 411 -18.91 -18.80 -36.58
CA ARG A 411 -19.73 -19.49 -35.57
C ARG A 411 -20.77 -18.64 -34.85
N THR A 412 -20.87 -17.34 -35.19
CA THR A 412 -21.91 -16.49 -34.62
C THR A 412 -23.32 -16.99 -34.94
N SER A 413 -24.28 -16.81 -34.02
CA SER A 413 -25.68 -17.21 -34.15
C SER A 413 -26.47 -16.43 -35.20
N TYR A 414 -25.83 -15.46 -35.87
CA TYR A 414 -26.43 -14.72 -36.96
C TYR A 414 -26.45 -15.57 -38.25
N PRO A 415 -27.57 -15.60 -39.01
CA PRO A 415 -27.70 -16.49 -40.16
C PRO A 415 -26.59 -16.30 -41.19
N ASP A 416 -25.98 -17.41 -41.64
CA ASP A 416 -24.91 -17.43 -42.63
C ASP A 416 -25.31 -16.80 -43.97
N SER A 417 -26.57 -16.97 -44.37
CA SER A 417 -27.13 -16.34 -45.58
C SER A 417 -27.33 -14.82 -45.46
N ARG A 418 -27.17 -14.24 -44.27
CA ARG A 418 -27.38 -12.81 -43.98
C ARG A 418 -26.10 -12.10 -43.53
N LYS A 419 -24.94 -12.78 -43.50
CA LYS A 419 -23.66 -12.18 -43.17
C LYS A 419 -22.62 -12.43 -44.26
N LEU A 420 -21.79 -11.43 -44.53
CA LEU A 420 -20.64 -11.52 -45.45
C LEU A 420 -19.38 -11.12 -44.68
N LEU A 421 -18.35 -11.97 -44.72
CA LEU A 421 -17.02 -11.62 -44.19
C LEU A 421 -16.26 -10.81 -45.26
N PHE A 422 -15.85 -9.58 -44.96
CA PHE A 422 -15.06 -8.77 -45.90
C PHE A 422 -13.68 -8.46 -45.30
N PHE A 423 -12.64 -9.01 -45.90
CA PHE A 423 -11.24 -8.75 -45.53
C PHE A 423 -10.60 -7.74 -46.46
N VAL A 424 -9.77 -6.85 -45.91
CA VAL A 424 -8.89 -5.98 -46.73
C VAL A 424 -7.46 -6.06 -46.20
N CYS A 425 -6.55 -6.63 -47.00
CA CYS A 425 -5.12 -6.71 -46.68
C CYS A 425 -4.42 -5.41 -47.04
N ASP A 426 -3.84 -4.74 -46.05
CA ASP A 426 -3.22 -3.42 -46.20
C ASP A 426 -1.76 -3.49 -46.65
N GLY A 427 -1.59 -3.86 -47.92
CA GLY A 427 -0.29 -3.99 -48.57
C GLY A 427 0.27 -5.41 -48.53
N ILE A 428 1.30 -5.64 -49.33
CA ILE A 428 2.01 -6.92 -49.38
C ILE A 428 3.15 -6.88 -48.36
N VAL A 429 3.02 -7.68 -47.31
CA VAL A 429 3.99 -7.77 -46.21
C VAL A 429 4.37 -9.22 -46.02
N LYS A 430 5.67 -9.54 -45.96
CA LYS A 430 6.11 -10.88 -45.59
C LYS A 430 5.88 -11.12 -44.10
N SER A 431 5.12 -12.16 -43.77
CA SER A 431 4.88 -12.53 -42.37
C SER A 431 6.17 -13.04 -41.72
N LYS A 432 6.44 -12.60 -40.49
CA LYS A 432 7.61 -13.03 -39.71
C LYS A 432 7.59 -14.52 -39.37
N SER A 433 6.40 -15.14 -39.29
CA SER A 433 6.24 -16.52 -38.81
C SER A 433 6.30 -17.57 -39.91
N ALA A 434 5.91 -17.23 -41.15
CA ALA A 434 5.67 -18.24 -42.20
C ALA A 434 6.49 -18.01 -43.49
N ALA A 435 7.30 -16.94 -43.58
CA ALA A 435 8.05 -16.54 -44.78
C ALA A 435 7.22 -16.39 -46.09
N LYS A 436 5.89 -16.44 -45.99
CA LYS A 436 4.92 -16.15 -47.06
C LYS A 436 4.39 -14.73 -46.94
N ASP A 437 3.83 -14.22 -48.04
CA ASP A 437 3.10 -12.95 -48.01
C ASP A 437 1.84 -13.08 -47.13
N ASN A 438 1.56 -12.03 -46.36
CA ASN A 438 0.46 -11.93 -45.41
C ASN A 438 -0.89 -12.38 -45.99
N TYR A 439 -1.22 -11.96 -47.21
CA TYR A 439 -2.50 -12.30 -47.83
C TYR A 439 -2.59 -13.79 -48.19
N LEU A 440 -1.47 -14.46 -48.52
CA LEU A 440 -1.45 -15.91 -48.74
C LEU A 440 -1.73 -16.67 -47.45
N CYS A 441 -1.22 -16.19 -46.31
CA CYS A 441 -1.57 -16.78 -45.01
C CYS A 441 -3.08 -16.69 -44.72
N LEU A 442 -3.72 -15.59 -45.12
CA LEU A 442 -5.18 -15.44 -44.97
C LEU A 442 -5.94 -16.34 -45.95
N LEU A 443 -5.51 -16.46 -47.21
CA LEU A 443 -6.12 -17.39 -48.17
C LEU A 443 -6.01 -18.85 -47.71
N ASP A 444 -4.84 -19.24 -47.19
CA ASP A 444 -4.61 -20.55 -46.58
C ASP A 444 -5.56 -20.76 -45.39
N ALA A 445 -5.70 -19.76 -44.51
CA ALA A 445 -6.62 -19.83 -43.36
C ALA A 445 -8.10 -19.91 -43.77
N LEU A 446 -8.48 -19.31 -44.89
CA LEU A 446 -9.83 -19.37 -45.47
C LEU A 446 -10.09 -20.67 -46.25
N GLY A 447 -9.08 -21.51 -46.46
CA GLY A 447 -9.20 -22.71 -47.29
C GLY A 447 -9.41 -22.40 -48.78
N TYR A 448 -8.98 -21.24 -49.25
CA TYR A 448 -9.18 -20.82 -50.64
C TYR A 448 -8.17 -21.51 -51.56
N SER A 449 -8.67 -22.20 -52.58
CA SER A 449 -7.86 -22.79 -53.65
C SER A 449 -8.46 -22.45 -55.01
N SER A 450 -7.74 -21.67 -55.82
CA SER A 450 -8.10 -21.34 -57.20
C SER A 450 -6.87 -21.48 -58.08
N ALA A 451 -7.06 -22.06 -59.28
CA ALA A 451 -5.99 -22.22 -60.27
C ALA A 451 -5.62 -20.89 -60.97
N LYS A 452 -6.52 -19.89 -60.95
CA LYS A 452 -6.33 -18.60 -61.63
C LYS A 452 -6.17 -17.48 -60.61
N ASP A 453 -5.06 -16.74 -60.71
CA ASP A 453 -4.82 -15.54 -59.91
C ASP A 453 -5.67 -14.36 -60.44
N PRO A 454 -6.34 -13.58 -59.56
CA PRO A 454 -7.17 -12.46 -59.99
C PRO A 454 -6.40 -11.31 -60.63
N GLU A 455 -7.04 -10.62 -61.57
CA GLU A 455 -6.50 -9.43 -62.22
C GLU A 455 -6.37 -8.25 -61.26
N LEU A 456 -5.39 -7.38 -61.52
CA LEU A 456 -5.21 -6.12 -60.79
C LEU A 456 -6.29 -5.11 -61.17
N ARG A 457 -6.93 -4.53 -60.15
CA ARG A 457 -7.97 -3.50 -60.31
C ARG A 457 -7.54 -2.21 -59.63
N ALA A 458 -7.54 -1.12 -60.39
CA ALA A 458 -7.13 0.20 -59.91
C ALA A 458 -8.19 0.87 -59.03
N TYR A 459 -7.76 1.63 -58.03
CA TYR A 459 -8.60 2.50 -57.22
C TYR A 459 -7.84 3.76 -56.76
N VAL A 460 -8.60 4.78 -56.33
CA VAL A 460 -8.03 6.02 -55.77
C VAL A 460 -7.82 5.84 -54.27
N SER A 461 -6.57 5.89 -53.84
CA SER A 461 -6.16 5.73 -52.44
C SER A 461 -5.85 7.07 -51.76
N LEU A 462 -5.60 7.04 -50.45
CA LEU A 462 -5.15 8.19 -49.65
C LEU A 462 -3.68 8.60 -49.90
N GLY A 463 -2.94 7.89 -50.77
CA GLY A 463 -1.55 8.22 -51.06
C GLY A 463 -1.37 9.56 -51.79
N GLN A 464 -0.20 10.18 -51.63
CA GLN A 464 0.16 11.44 -52.30
C GLN A 464 1.03 11.21 -53.54
N GLY A 465 0.90 12.07 -54.55
CA GLY A 465 1.67 11.99 -55.79
C GLY A 465 1.42 10.68 -56.55
N SER A 466 2.49 9.97 -56.92
CA SER A 466 2.43 8.68 -57.63
C SER A 466 1.69 7.59 -56.85
N ARG A 467 1.54 7.75 -55.53
CA ARG A 467 0.88 6.81 -54.63
C ARG A 467 -0.63 7.00 -54.53
N LYS A 468 -1.20 7.99 -55.23
CA LYS A 468 -2.64 8.28 -55.24
C LYS A 468 -3.44 7.18 -55.94
N VAL A 469 -2.89 6.58 -56.99
CA VAL A 469 -3.48 5.40 -57.64
C VAL A 469 -2.85 4.16 -57.02
N ASN A 470 -3.69 3.25 -56.55
CA ASN A 470 -3.26 1.96 -55.99
C ASN A 470 -4.04 0.83 -56.67
N PHE A 471 -3.55 -0.40 -56.57
CA PHE A 471 -4.13 -1.57 -57.20
C PHE A 471 -4.48 -2.63 -56.15
N CYS A 472 -5.57 -3.34 -56.39
CA CYS A 472 -6.03 -4.45 -55.57
C CYS A 472 -6.29 -5.70 -56.40
N LYS A 473 -6.07 -6.87 -55.79
CA LYS A 473 -6.65 -8.14 -56.25
C LYS A 473 -7.87 -8.46 -55.41
N VAL A 474 -8.91 -9.02 -56.03
CA VAL A 474 -10.16 -9.40 -55.33
C VAL A 474 -10.32 -10.90 -55.38
N TYR A 475 -10.54 -11.50 -54.21
CA TYR A 475 -10.81 -12.91 -54.01
C TYR A 475 -12.18 -13.07 -53.36
N ALA A 476 -12.94 -14.10 -53.73
CA ALA A 476 -14.25 -14.39 -53.17
C ALA A 476 -14.45 -15.90 -53.05
N GLY A 477 -15.21 -16.33 -52.05
CA GLY A 477 -15.49 -17.74 -51.81
C GLY A 477 -16.38 -17.97 -50.59
N PHE A 478 -16.40 -19.21 -50.12
CA PHE A 478 -17.13 -19.60 -48.90
C PHE A 478 -16.14 -20.15 -47.88
N TYR A 479 -16.27 -19.71 -46.63
CA TYR A 479 -15.53 -20.22 -45.51
C TYR A 479 -16.38 -21.23 -44.74
N GLU A 480 -15.82 -22.41 -44.47
CA GLU A 480 -16.49 -23.50 -43.79
C GLU A 480 -15.86 -23.73 -42.41
N SER A 481 -16.65 -23.55 -41.35
CA SER A 481 -16.23 -23.85 -39.97
C SER A 481 -17.32 -24.63 -39.25
N GLY A 482 -17.11 -25.94 -39.13
CA GLY A 482 -18.06 -26.85 -38.50
C GLY A 482 -19.31 -27.02 -39.35
N ARG A 483 -20.46 -26.51 -38.87
CA ARG A 483 -21.75 -26.55 -39.60
C ARG A 483 -22.05 -25.26 -40.36
N ASN A 484 -21.24 -24.22 -40.18
CA ASN A 484 -21.49 -22.91 -40.74
C ASN A 484 -20.70 -22.75 -42.04
N ARG A 485 -21.35 -22.15 -43.05
CA ARG A 485 -20.80 -21.89 -44.37
C ARG A 485 -21.08 -20.44 -44.76
N VAL A 486 -20.08 -19.59 -44.58
CA VAL A 486 -20.25 -18.13 -44.66
C VAL A 486 -19.53 -17.59 -45.91
N PRO A 487 -20.19 -16.77 -46.73
CA PRO A 487 -19.53 -16.15 -47.87
C PRO A 487 -18.46 -15.15 -47.38
N PHE A 488 -17.36 -15.07 -48.11
CA PHE A 488 -16.32 -14.07 -47.89
C PHE A 488 -15.91 -13.35 -49.17
N LEU A 489 -15.49 -12.10 -48.99
CA LEU A 489 -14.87 -11.25 -50.00
C LEU A 489 -13.54 -10.74 -49.43
N MET A 490 -12.50 -10.66 -50.24
CA MET A 490 -11.17 -10.27 -49.80
C MET A 490 -10.51 -9.37 -50.84
N ALA A 491 -10.08 -8.18 -50.44
CA ALA A 491 -9.32 -7.28 -51.28
C ALA A 491 -7.87 -7.17 -50.78
N VAL A 492 -6.91 -7.44 -51.65
CA VAL A 492 -5.47 -7.38 -51.33
C VAL A 492 -4.87 -6.17 -52.01
N LYS A 493 -4.42 -5.18 -51.24
CA LYS A 493 -3.72 -4.02 -51.80
C LYS A 493 -2.31 -4.42 -52.23
N VAL A 494 -1.98 -4.19 -53.49
CA VAL A 494 -0.72 -4.61 -54.10
C VAL A 494 0.26 -3.44 -54.25
N GLY A 495 -0.24 -2.23 -54.53
CA GLY A 495 0.63 -1.12 -54.92
C GLY A 495 0.68 -0.93 -56.42
N SER A 496 1.22 0.20 -56.85
CA SER A 496 1.63 0.38 -58.26
C SER A 496 2.91 -0.43 -58.55
N GLN A 497 3.16 -0.77 -59.82
CA GLN A 497 4.38 -1.50 -60.23
C GLN A 497 5.69 -0.79 -59.80
N ARG A 498 5.66 0.54 -59.61
CA ARG A 498 6.81 1.30 -59.14
C ARG A 498 7.12 1.08 -57.65
N GLU A 499 6.11 0.71 -56.87
CA GLU A 499 6.25 0.47 -55.42
C GLU A 499 6.88 -0.89 -55.11
N GLU A 500 6.87 -1.83 -56.07
CA GLU A 500 7.47 -3.16 -55.89
C GLU A 500 8.98 -3.09 -55.60
N TYR A 501 9.66 -2.09 -56.16
CA TYR A 501 11.11 -1.88 -56.01
C TYR A 501 11.48 -0.95 -54.83
N ASP A 502 10.51 -0.36 -54.12
CA ASP A 502 10.78 0.55 -52.99
C ASP A 502 10.94 -0.24 -51.68
N GLN A 503 12.17 -0.34 -51.18
CA GLN A 503 12.48 -1.07 -49.94
C GLN A 503 12.02 -0.35 -48.66
N LYS A 504 11.64 0.93 -48.70
CA LYS A 504 11.33 1.69 -47.48
C LYS A 504 9.97 1.33 -46.88
N ARG A 505 9.03 0.83 -47.69
CA ARG A 505 7.65 0.56 -47.26
C ARG A 505 7.05 -0.61 -48.04
N ALA A 506 6.21 -1.39 -47.39
CA ALA A 506 5.45 -2.46 -48.02
C ALA A 506 4.61 -1.93 -49.21
N PRO A 507 4.69 -2.56 -50.39
CA PRO A 507 3.88 -2.18 -51.56
C PRO A 507 2.39 -2.15 -51.24
N GLY A 508 1.69 -1.13 -51.73
CA GLY A 508 0.24 -1.02 -51.56
C GLY A 508 -0.27 -0.61 -50.17
N ASN A 509 0.60 -0.56 -49.16
CA ASN A 509 0.22 -0.15 -47.80
C ASN A 509 -0.15 1.35 -47.76
N ARG A 510 -1.35 1.65 -47.25
CA ARG A 510 -1.90 3.01 -47.08
C ARG A 510 -2.60 3.22 -45.73
N GLY A 511 -2.45 2.28 -44.80
CA GLY A 511 -3.06 2.30 -43.47
C GLY A 511 -4.49 1.77 -43.45
N LYS A 512 -4.93 1.30 -42.26
CA LYS A 512 -6.29 0.81 -41.98
C LYS A 512 -7.40 1.78 -42.44
N ARG A 513 -7.14 3.10 -42.41
CA ARG A 513 -8.10 4.12 -42.86
C ARG A 513 -8.40 4.00 -44.36
N ASP A 514 -7.38 3.76 -45.18
CA ASP A 514 -7.55 3.56 -46.61
C ASP A 514 -8.30 2.24 -46.88
N SER A 515 -8.04 1.19 -46.09
CA SER A 515 -8.78 -0.08 -46.18
C SER A 515 -10.27 0.11 -45.92
N MET A 516 -10.61 0.90 -44.89
CA MET A 516 -12.00 1.22 -44.57
C MET A 516 -12.67 2.07 -45.67
N LEU A 517 -11.92 2.96 -46.32
CA LEU A 517 -12.44 3.76 -47.44
C LEU A 517 -12.75 2.92 -48.68
N ILE A 518 -12.01 1.85 -48.95
CA ILE A 518 -12.35 0.93 -50.05
C ILE A 518 -13.77 0.38 -49.85
N VAL A 519 -14.06 -0.11 -48.65
CA VAL A 519 -15.37 -0.71 -48.33
C VAL A 519 -16.48 0.35 -48.30
N LEU A 520 -16.23 1.49 -47.65
CA LEU A 520 -17.22 2.58 -47.58
C LEU A 520 -17.53 3.17 -48.95
N SER A 521 -16.52 3.40 -49.79
CA SER A 521 -16.70 3.88 -51.17
C SER A 521 -17.47 2.85 -51.98
N PHE A 522 -17.10 1.56 -51.91
CA PHE A 522 -17.84 0.50 -52.57
C PHE A 522 -19.34 0.49 -52.18
N LEU A 523 -19.65 0.52 -50.88
CA LEU A 523 -21.04 0.51 -50.41
C LEU A 523 -21.79 1.79 -50.82
N GLU A 524 -21.18 2.97 -50.69
CA GLU A 524 -21.76 4.25 -51.14
C GLU A 524 -22.10 4.21 -52.64
N ARG A 525 -21.19 3.70 -53.46
CA ARG A 525 -21.37 3.61 -54.91
C ARG A 525 -22.50 2.66 -55.27
N CYS A 526 -22.61 1.53 -54.57
CA CYS A 526 -23.69 0.55 -54.77
C CYS A 526 -25.08 1.14 -54.51
N LEU A 527 -25.23 2.06 -53.55
CA LEU A 527 -26.53 2.66 -53.23
C LEU A 527 -27.14 3.45 -54.40
N ASN A 528 -26.33 3.96 -55.33
CA ASN A 528 -26.81 4.73 -56.49
C ASN A 528 -25.97 4.47 -57.75
N LEU A 529 -26.06 3.26 -58.28
CA LEU A 529 -25.32 2.81 -59.47
C LEU A 529 -25.59 3.66 -60.73
N ALA A 530 -26.77 4.29 -60.84
CA ALA A 530 -27.16 5.06 -62.01
C ALA A 530 -26.39 6.39 -62.14
N HIS A 531 -26.04 7.01 -61.01
CA HIS A 531 -25.40 8.32 -60.98
C HIS A 531 -23.93 8.29 -60.52
N ASN A 532 -23.53 7.22 -59.82
CA ASN A 532 -22.18 7.09 -59.31
C ASN A 532 -21.24 6.49 -60.35
N ARG A 533 -20.08 7.13 -60.54
CA ARG A 533 -18.97 6.53 -61.28
C ARG A 533 -18.29 5.47 -60.41
N ILE A 534 -18.19 4.26 -60.93
CA ILE A 534 -17.59 3.11 -60.26
C ILE A 534 -16.16 2.93 -60.76
N SER A 535 -15.22 2.74 -59.84
CA SER A 535 -13.83 2.39 -60.18
C SER A 535 -13.70 0.92 -60.59
N PRO A 536 -12.63 0.54 -61.31
CA PRO A 536 -12.39 -0.86 -61.68
C PRO A 536 -12.42 -1.82 -60.48
N LEU A 537 -11.91 -1.40 -59.31
CA LEU A 537 -11.97 -2.19 -58.08
C LEU A 537 -13.40 -2.36 -57.58
N GLU A 538 -14.17 -1.29 -57.50
CA GLU A 538 -15.56 -1.34 -57.02
C GLU A 538 -16.45 -2.17 -57.95
N PHE A 539 -16.20 -2.12 -59.27
CA PHE A 539 -16.88 -2.97 -60.24
C PHE A 539 -16.57 -4.45 -60.01
N GLU A 540 -15.31 -4.81 -59.78
CA GLU A 540 -14.92 -6.18 -59.49
C GLU A 540 -15.51 -6.67 -58.16
N LEU A 541 -15.49 -5.83 -57.12
CA LEU A 541 -16.14 -6.15 -55.83
C LEU A 541 -17.64 -6.41 -56.01
N PHE A 542 -18.32 -5.59 -56.83
CA PHE A 542 -19.73 -5.78 -57.15
C PHE A 542 -19.96 -7.10 -57.90
N ASN A 543 -19.15 -7.36 -58.94
CA ASN A 543 -19.24 -8.56 -59.76
C ASN A 543 -19.05 -9.83 -58.93
N GLN A 544 -18.02 -9.89 -58.09
CA GLN A 544 -17.75 -11.03 -57.22
C GLN A 544 -18.87 -11.23 -56.18
N CYS A 545 -19.37 -10.14 -55.59
CA CYS A 545 -20.44 -10.24 -54.60
C CYS A 545 -21.77 -10.68 -55.23
N TYR A 546 -22.13 -10.12 -56.38
CA TYR A 546 -23.41 -10.40 -57.04
C TYR A 546 -23.41 -11.73 -57.80
N ASN A 547 -22.45 -11.95 -58.70
CA ASN A 547 -22.45 -13.10 -59.61
C ASN A 547 -21.90 -14.38 -58.97
N LEU A 548 -20.87 -14.27 -58.11
CA LEU A 548 -20.25 -15.45 -57.50
C LEU A 548 -20.86 -15.80 -56.14
N LEU A 549 -21.06 -14.81 -55.26
CA LEU A 549 -21.63 -15.04 -53.93
C LEU A 549 -23.17 -15.00 -53.91
N GLY A 550 -23.82 -14.50 -54.96
CA GLY A 550 -25.28 -14.40 -55.04
C GLY A 550 -25.88 -13.35 -54.10
N ILE A 551 -25.08 -12.40 -53.62
CA ILE A 551 -25.51 -11.36 -52.67
C ILE A 551 -25.52 -10.02 -53.38
N ASP A 552 -26.66 -9.34 -53.35
CA ASP A 552 -26.75 -7.97 -53.83
C ASP A 552 -26.12 -7.00 -52.80
N PRO A 553 -25.01 -6.30 -53.14
CA PRO A 553 -24.35 -5.38 -52.20
C PRO A 553 -25.25 -4.26 -51.70
N ARG A 554 -26.32 -3.93 -52.43
CA ARG A 554 -27.29 -2.89 -52.05
C ARG A 554 -28.15 -3.28 -50.86
N MET A 555 -28.21 -4.58 -50.54
CA MET A 555 -29.03 -5.11 -49.46
C MET A 555 -28.36 -4.97 -48.08
N PHE A 556 -27.05 -4.70 -48.03
CA PHE A 556 -26.34 -4.51 -46.77
C PHE A 556 -26.86 -3.27 -46.02
N LYS A 557 -27.47 -3.49 -44.85
CA LYS A 557 -27.96 -2.42 -43.98
C LYS A 557 -26.89 -1.97 -42.98
N TYR A 558 -26.10 -2.91 -42.48
CA TYR A 558 -25.08 -2.66 -41.46
C TYR A 558 -23.71 -3.13 -41.88
N MET A 559 -22.69 -2.39 -41.46
CA MET A 559 -21.29 -2.81 -41.49
C MET A 559 -20.77 -2.81 -40.05
N LEU A 560 -20.40 -3.99 -39.55
CA LEU A 560 -19.72 -4.14 -38.27
C LEU A 560 -18.22 -4.31 -38.54
N VAL A 561 -17.38 -3.66 -37.73
CA VAL A 561 -15.93 -3.67 -37.91
C VAL A 561 -15.30 -4.34 -36.70
N THR A 562 -14.39 -5.28 -36.93
CA THR A 562 -13.60 -5.94 -35.87
C THR A 562 -12.13 -5.96 -36.27
N ASP A 563 -11.22 -5.91 -35.29
CA ASP A 563 -9.80 -6.14 -35.56
C ASP A 563 -9.55 -7.63 -35.86
N ALA A 564 -8.50 -7.89 -36.64
CA ALA A 564 -8.11 -9.24 -37.08
C ALA A 564 -7.61 -10.15 -35.94
N ASP A 565 -7.32 -9.59 -34.76
CA ASP A 565 -6.85 -10.28 -33.54
C ASP A 565 -7.93 -10.40 -32.45
N THR A 566 -9.19 -10.20 -32.80
CA THR A 566 -10.32 -10.24 -31.87
C THR A 566 -11.18 -11.50 -32.04
N GLN A 567 -11.33 -12.28 -30.98
CA GLN A 567 -12.34 -13.33 -30.91
C GLN A 567 -13.66 -12.77 -30.40
N VAL A 568 -14.76 -13.13 -31.07
CA VAL A 568 -16.10 -12.67 -30.69
C VAL A 568 -16.91 -13.77 -30.02
N GLN A 569 -17.88 -13.36 -29.19
CA GLN A 569 -18.89 -14.26 -28.63
C GLN A 569 -19.96 -14.59 -29.68
N ASP A 570 -20.54 -15.78 -29.57
CA ASP A 570 -21.47 -16.32 -30.57
C ASP A 570 -22.68 -15.41 -30.85
N ASP A 571 -23.19 -14.70 -29.85
CA ASP A 571 -24.39 -13.87 -29.99
C ASP A 571 -24.12 -12.39 -30.30
N VAL A 572 -22.86 -11.98 -30.47
CA VAL A 572 -22.49 -10.55 -30.56
C VAL A 572 -23.12 -9.86 -31.76
N VAL A 573 -23.12 -10.51 -32.93
CA VAL A 573 -23.62 -9.91 -34.19
C VAL A 573 -25.12 -9.73 -34.08
N HIS A 574 -25.83 -10.76 -33.59
CA HIS A 574 -27.26 -10.69 -33.34
C HIS A 574 -27.59 -9.57 -32.37
N ARG A 575 -26.91 -9.48 -31.22
CA ARG A 575 -27.16 -8.42 -30.22
C ARG A 575 -26.90 -7.03 -30.78
N LEU A 576 -25.79 -6.81 -31.48
CA LEU A 576 -25.45 -5.49 -32.03
C LEU A 576 -26.48 -5.06 -33.08
N VAL A 577 -26.83 -5.96 -34.00
CA VAL A 577 -27.85 -5.68 -35.03
C VAL A 577 -29.21 -5.44 -34.40
N SER A 578 -29.65 -6.28 -33.45
CA SER A 578 -30.94 -6.07 -32.76
C SER A 578 -31.00 -4.75 -32.00
N ARG A 579 -29.87 -4.29 -31.44
CA ARG A 579 -29.80 -2.97 -30.80
C ARG A 579 -29.86 -1.83 -31.80
N LEU A 580 -29.22 -1.98 -32.96
CA LEU A 580 -29.31 -0.99 -34.05
C LEU A 580 -30.72 -0.92 -34.65
N GLU A 581 -31.42 -2.05 -34.78
CA GLU A 581 -32.83 -2.08 -35.21
C GLU A 581 -33.78 -1.50 -34.16
N ALA A 582 -33.50 -1.69 -32.87
CA ALA A 582 -34.32 -1.16 -31.78
C ALA A 582 -34.16 0.35 -31.55
N ASP A 583 -33.11 0.97 -32.09
CA ASP A 583 -32.87 2.42 -32.08
C ASP A 583 -32.87 2.96 -33.53
N PRO A 584 -34.01 2.88 -34.25
CA PRO A 584 -34.09 3.40 -35.61
C PRO A 584 -34.01 4.93 -35.54
N LYS A 585 -32.97 5.49 -36.15
CA LYS A 585 -32.83 6.94 -36.37
C LYS A 585 -33.67 7.43 -37.53
#